data_AF-A0A9D5V4C5-F1
#
_entry.id   AF-A0A9D5V4C5-F1
#
_cell.length_a   1.000
_cell.length_b   1.000
_cell.length_c   1.000
_cell.angle_alpha   90.00
_cell.angle_beta   90.00
_cell.angle_gamma   90.00
#
_symmetry.space_group_name_H-M   'P 1'
#
loop_
_entity.id
_entity.type
_entity.pdbx_description
1 polymer ?
#
loop_
_entity_poly.entity_id
_entity_poly.type
_entity_poly.pdbx_seq_one_letter_code
_entity_poly.pdbx_strand_id
1 'polypeptide(L)'
;MSRSISIPIREEGSLRVAGVFCRSLDVLSEEELAALARLKELRAAAAAVKGRMAALTPGDEDHAAAQAELESLRQQAEHWRQLRERATHAKHVALGHTV
;
A
#
# COMPACT_ATOMS: atom_id res chain seq x y z
N MET A 1 -29.95 -11.81 35.14
CA MET A 1 -28.47 -11.81 35.10
C MET A 1 -28.05 -12.91 34.13
N SER A 2 -27.74 -12.57 32.88
CA SER A 2 -27.41 -13.56 31.84
C SER A 2 -25.98 -13.35 31.36
N ARG A 3 -25.06 -14.21 31.79
CA ARG A 3 -23.72 -14.33 31.21
C ARG A 3 -23.77 -15.41 30.14
N SER A 4 -23.93 -15.01 28.88
CA SER A 4 -23.68 -15.91 27.74
C SER A 4 -22.24 -15.74 27.30
N ILE A 5 -21.36 -16.68 27.68
CA ILE A 5 -20.06 -16.85 27.04
C ILE A 5 -20.29 -17.82 25.88
N SER A 6 -20.47 -17.26 24.68
CA SER A 6 -20.54 -18.01 23.43
C SER A 6 -19.19 -17.89 22.75
N ILE A 7 -18.36 -18.93 22.80
CA ILE A 7 -17.08 -19.02 22.07
C ILE A 7 -17.41 -19.49 20.64
N PRO A 8 -17.18 -18.70 19.57
CA PRO A 8 -17.51 -19.14 18.24
C PRO A 8 -16.34 -19.86 17.57
N ILE A 9 -16.62 -21.13 17.23
CA ILE A 9 -16.41 -21.83 15.96
C ILE A 9 -15.04 -21.63 15.27
N ARG A 10 -14.23 -22.69 15.28
CA ARG A 10 -13.18 -22.92 14.28
C ARG A 10 -13.85 -23.38 12.98
N GLU A 11 -13.78 -22.55 11.95
CA GLU A 11 -13.96 -22.99 10.57
C GLU A 11 -12.66 -22.69 9.81
N GLU A 12 -12.02 -23.78 9.38
CA GLU A 12 -10.91 -23.76 8.44
C GLU A 12 -11.41 -23.18 7.11
N GLY A 13 -10.83 -22.06 6.66
CA GLY A 13 -10.93 -21.64 5.26
C GLY A 13 -11.66 -20.32 4.96
N SER A 14 -12.06 -19.50 5.93
CA SER A 14 -12.73 -18.22 5.65
C SER A 14 -11.98 -17.02 6.21
N LEU A 15 -12.04 -15.91 5.46
CA LEU A 15 -11.54 -14.58 5.80
C LEU A 15 -11.80 -14.28 7.27
N ARG A 16 -10.74 -14.32 8.10
CA ARG A 16 -10.80 -13.89 9.49
C ARG A 16 -11.19 -12.41 9.53
N VAL A 17 -12.47 -12.15 9.79
CA VAL A 17 -12.90 -10.85 10.29
C VAL A 17 -12.31 -10.72 11.69
N ALA A 18 -11.21 -9.96 11.78
CA ALA A 18 -10.65 -9.56 13.05
C ALA A 18 -11.73 -8.81 13.85
N GLY A 19 -11.90 -9.25 15.09
CA GLY A 19 -12.97 -8.79 15.97
C GLY A 19 -12.96 -7.27 16.21
N VAL A 20 -14.06 -6.84 16.82
CA VAL A 20 -14.50 -5.47 17.12
C VAL A 20 -13.50 -4.60 17.93
N PHE A 21 -12.27 -5.07 18.16
CA PHE A 21 -11.14 -4.32 18.72
C PHE A 21 -10.27 -3.61 17.65
N CYS A 22 -10.47 -3.88 16.35
CA CYS A 22 -9.71 -3.25 15.25
C CYS A 22 -10.34 -1.96 14.68
N ARG A 23 -11.50 -1.49 15.15
CA ARG A 23 -12.17 -0.33 14.53
C ARG A 23 -11.38 0.99 14.59
N SER A 24 -10.50 1.17 15.58
CA SER A 24 -9.60 2.34 15.67
C SER A 24 -8.24 2.11 14.99
N LEU A 25 -7.86 0.85 14.77
CA LEU A 25 -6.66 0.46 13.99
C LEU A 25 -6.93 0.47 12.48
N ASP A 26 -8.17 0.25 12.04
CA ASP A 26 -8.55 0.12 10.62
C ASP A 26 -8.74 1.46 9.89
N VAL A 27 -8.90 2.58 10.60
CA VAL A 27 -9.02 3.89 9.94
C VAL A 27 -7.63 4.36 9.56
N LEU A 28 -7.24 4.15 8.31
CA LEU A 28 -6.01 4.70 7.72
C LEU A 28 -5.94 6.21 8.00
N SER A 29 -4.77 6.71 8.41
CA SER A 29 -4.59 8.15 8.54
C SER A 29 -4.73 8.84 7.18
N GLU A 30 -5.02 10.14 7.19
CA GLU A 30 -5.07 10.93 5.95
C GLU A 30 -3.76 10.84 5.17
N GLU A 31 -2.62 10.77 5.88
CA GLU A 31 -1.29 10.58 5.28
C GLU A 31 -1.13 9.20 4.64
N GLU A 32 -1.61 8.13 5.28
CA GLU A 32 -1.61 6.79 4.71
C GLU A 32 -2.49 6.72 3.46
N LEU A 33 -3.66 7.35 3.48
CA LEU A 33 -4.56 7.44 2.34
C LEU A 33 -3.95 8.23 1.18
N ALA A 34 -3.33 9.37 1.46
CA ALA A 34 -2.64 10.18 0.46
C ALA A 34 -1.48 9.40 -0.18
N ALA A 35 -0.66 8.71 0.63
CA ALA A 35 0.43 7.89 0.13
C ALA A 35 -0.07 6.72 -0.74
N LEU A 36 -1.16 6.05 -0.33
CA LEU A 36 -1.76 4.97 -1.13
C LEU A 36 -2.34 5.48 -2.45
N ALA A 37 -3.00 6.63 -2.46
CA ALA A 37 -3.51 7.26 -3.68
C ALA A 37 -2.36 7.57 -4.66
N ARG A 38 -1.27 8.16 -4.17
CA ARG A 38 -0.08 8.45 -4.98
C ARG A 38 0.61 7.19 -5.50
N LEU A 39 0.74 6.16 -4.67
CA LEU A 39 1.29 4.86 -5.11
C LEU A 39 0.43 4.24 -6.22
N LYS A 40 -0.89 4.38 -6.16
CA LYS A 40 -1.81 3.90 -7.21
C LYS A 40 -1.60 4.66 -8.52
N GLU A 41 -1.50 5.99 -8.48
CA GLU A 41 -1.22 6.83 -9.64
C GLU A 41 0.14 6.48 -10.28
N LEU A 42 1.19 6.37 -9.47
CA LEU A 42 2.53 6.00 -9.92
C LEU A 42 2.56 4.61 -10.57
N ARG A 43 1.78 3.66 -10.04
CA ARG A 43 1.65 2.33 -10.65
C ARG A 43 0.97 2.38 -12.02
N ALA A 44 -0.08 3.21 -12.17
CA ALA A 44 -0.75 3.40 -13.44
C ALA A 44 0.18 4.07 -14.46
N ALA A 45 0.92 5.11 -14.05
CA ALA A 45 1.94 5.76 -14.87
C ALA A 45 3.02 4.77 -15.31
N ALA A 46 3.58 3.99 -14.38
CA ALA A 46 4.60 2.99 -14.70
C ALA A 46 4.08 1.91 -15.64
N ALA A 47 2.81 1.50 -15.51
CA ALA A 47 2.19 0.57 -16.46
C ALA A 47 2.06 1.18 -17.86
N ALA A 48 1.72 2.46 -17.98
CA ALA A 48 1.68 3.17 -19.25
C ALA A 48 3.07 3.30 -19.89
N VAL A 49 4.11 3.64 -19.11
CA VAL A 49 5.50 3.68 -19.61
C VAL A 49 5.93 2.30 -20.10
N LYS A 50 5.68 1.24 -19.32
CA LYS A 50 5.98 -0.14 -19.75
C LYS A 50 5.24 -0.53 -21.04
N GLY A 51 3.97 -0.12 -21.16
CA GLY A 51 3.19 -0.33 -22.37
C GLY A 51 3.80 0.36 -23.59
N ARG A 52 4.27 1.60 -23.44
CA ARG A 52 5.00 2.32 -24.49
C ARG A 52 6.32 1.63 -24.83
N MET A 53 7.10 1.23 -23.84
CA MET A 53 8.37 0.52 -24.05
C MET A 53 8.20 -0.79 -24.82
N ALA A 54 7.09 -1.51 -24.63
CA ALA A 54 6.81 -2.74 -25.37
C ALA A 54 6.65 -2.53 -26.89
N ALA A 55 6.35 -1.30 -27.32
CA ALA A 55 6.24 -0.93 -28.73
C ALA A 55 7.54 -0.31 -29.29
N LEU A 56 8.54 -0.04 -28.44
CA LEU A 56 9.81 0.57 -28.84
C LEU A 56 10.88 -0.50 -29.10
N THR A 57 11.82 -0.20 -29.99
CA THR A 57 12.97 -1.06 -30.24
C THR A 57 13.98 -0.92 -29.11
N PRO A 58 14.49 -2.03 -28.53
CA PRO A 58 15.54 -1.97 -27.54
C PRO A 58 16.82 -1.35 -28.13
N GLY A 59 17.36 -0.32 -27.47
CA GLY A 59 18.61 0.34 -27.87
C GLY A 59 18.41 1.72 -28.52
N ASP A 60 17.18 2.10 -28.86
CA ASP A 60 16.87 3.44 -29.34
C ASP A 60 16.90 4.48 -28.20
N GLU A 61 17.15 5.75 -28.54
CA GLU A 61 17.13 6.86 -27.57
C GLU A 61 15.78 6.98 -26.85
N ASP A 62 14.68 6.74 -27.58
CA ASP A 62 13.33 6.72 -27.01
C ASP A 62 13.14 5.61 -25.98
N HIS A 63 13.78 4.46 -26.17
CA HIS A 63 13.77 3.36 -25.20
C HIS A 63 14.58 3.73 -23.95
N ALA A 64 15.75 4.37 -24.12
CA ALA A 64 16.56 4.86 -23.02
C ALA A 64 15.82 5.94 -22.19
N ALA A 65 15.13 6.86 -22.86
CA ALA A 65 14.31 7.89 -22.22
C ALA A 65 13.15 7.26 -21.43
N ALA A 66 12.43 6.31 -22.00
CA ALA A 66 11.35 5.60 -21.32
C ALA A 66 11.85 4.79 -20.12
N GLN A 67 13.06 4.20 -20.21
CA GLN A 67 13.69 3.50 -19.09
C GLN A 67 14.06 4.46 -17.95
N ALA A 68 14.59 5.64 -18.27
CA ALA A 68 14.88 6.69 -17.29
C ALA A 68 13.60 7.21 -16.59
N GLU A 69 12.51 7.38 -17.35
CA GLU A 69 11.20 7.74 -16.81
C GLU A 69 10.67 6.67 -15.82
N LEU A 70 10.81 5.39 -16.17
CA LEU A 70 10.46 4.27 -15.29
C LEU A 70 11.27 4.26 -14.00
N GLU A 71 12.57 4.56 -14.09
CA GLU A 71 13.44 4.64 -12.92
C GLU A 71 13.05 5.82 -12.01
N SER A 72 12.72 6.97 -12.59
CA SER A 72 12.17 8.10 -11.83
C SER A 72 10.87 7.73 -11.11
N LEU A 73 9.95 7.05 -11.80
CA LEU A 73 8.69 6.59 -11.19
C LEU A 73 8.92 5.59 -10.05
N ARG A 74 9.94 4.72 -10.15
CA ARG A 74 10.32 3.82 -9.06
C ARG A 74 10.85 4.57 -7.84
N GLN A 75 11.73 5.54 -8.05
CA GLN A 75 12.27 6.36 -6.96
C GLN A 75 11.14 7.12 -6.23
N GLN A 76 10.21 7.69 -6.99
CA GLN A 76 9.03 8.36 -6.44
C GLN A 76 8.15 7.36 -5.67
N ALA A 77 7.92 6.17 -6.19
CA ALA A 77 7.11 5.15 -5.51
C ALA A 77 7.77 4.69 -4.21
N GLU A 78 9.09 4.55 -4.19
CA GLU A 78 9.83 4.19 -2.99
C GLU A 78 9.72 5.28 -1.91
N HIS A 79 9.81 6.56 -2.30
CA HIS A 79 9.58 7.67 -1.39
C HIS A 79 8.18 7.63 -0.74
N TRP A 80 7.13 7.45 -1.53
CA TRP A 80 5.76 7.35 -1.01
C TRP A 80 5.52 6.10 -0.16
N ARG A 81 6.21 5.00 -0.47
CA ARG A 81 6.18 3.79 0.37
C ARG A 81 6.76 4.08 1.76
N GLN A 82 7.92 4.73 1.83
CA GLN A 82 8.55 5.09 3.09
C GLN A 82 7.69 6.07 3.90
N LEU A 83 7.04 7.04 3.23
CA LEU A 83 6.09 7.95 3.89
C LEU A 83 4.92 7.18 4.51
N ARG A 84 4.33 6.22 3.77
CA ARG A 84 3.27 5.36 4.30
C ARG A 84 3.76 4.56 5.51
N GLU A 85 4.91 3.92 5.42
CA GLU A 85 5.47 3.12 6.52
C GLU A 85 5.70 3.96 7.78
N ARG A 86 6.21 5.18 7.62
CA ARG A 86 6.35 6.14 8.73
C ARG A 86 5.01 6.54 9.33
N ALA A 87 4.01 6.84 8.50
CA ALA A 87 2.68 7.19 8.97
C ALA A 87 2.00 6.03 9.72
N THR A 88 2.11 4.80 9.18
CA THR A 88 1.64 3.58 9.85
C THR A 88 2.34 3.37 11.18
N HIS A 89 3.67 3.53 11.23
CA HIS A 89 4.45 3.40 12.45
C HIS A 89 4.07 4.46 13.50
N ALA A 90 3.97 5.73 13.10
CA ALA A 90 3.56 6.81 13.99
C ALA A 90 2.17 6.56 14.60
N LYS A 91 1.24 6.05 13.79
CA LYS A 91 -0.09 5.62 14.24
C LYS A 91 0.00 4.47 15.24
N HIS A 92 0.80 3.44 14.98
CA HIS A 92 0.97 2.31 15.91
C HIS A 92 1.56 2.77 17.26
N VAL A 93 2.57 3.63 17.24
CA VAL A 93 3.14 4.22 18.46
C VAL A 93 2.10 5.04 19.22
N ALA A 94 1.33 5.90 18.54
CA ALA A 94 0.28 6.70 19.16
C ALA A 94 -0.83 5.84 19.82
N LEU A 95 -1.08 4.66 19.27
CA LEU A 95 -2.02 3.67 19.80
C LEU A 95 -1.41 2.81 20.93
N GLY A 96 -0.17 3.07 21.34
CA GLY A 96 0.52 2.32 22.40
C GLY A 96 1.07 0.97 21.96
N HIS A 97 1.09 0.68 20.65
CA HIS A 97 1.74 -0.49 20.09
C HIS A 97 3.21 -0.17 19.81
N THR A 98 4.07 -0.46 20.78
CA THR A 98 5.53 -0.45 20.58
C THR A 98 5.94 -1.77 19.91
N VAL A 99 6.44 -1.68 18.68
CA VAL A 99 7.34 -2.71 18.11
C VAL A 99 8.76 -2.34 18.52
#